data_AF-A0A9E2BTY2-F1
#
_entry.id   AF-A0A9E2BTY2-F1
#
_cell.length_a   1.000
_cell.length_b   1.000
_cell.length_c   1.000
_cell.angle_alpha   90.00
_cell.angle_beta   90.00
_cell.angle_gamma   90.00
#
_symmetry.space_group_name_H-M   'P 1'
#
loop_
_entity.id
_entity.type
_entity.pdbx_description
1 polymer ?
#
loop_
_entity_poly.entity_id
_entity_poly.type
_entity_poly.pdbx_seq_one_letter_code
_entity_poly.pdbx_strand_id
1 'polypeptide(L)'
;MRLSVKSLILLALMLLSAGLATALRPTNKLADQRPAINFETMIPKSFGEWQELQQATAQIIDPKQREFIEKIYKQTLTRTYVNASGARIMLSLAYVENQSDSFGVHLPEVCYPAQGFQISDRFSTQVKTADRSIPVGRMVAKLGARVEPISYWVTVGDSLVASSTDRKVEQMRNAIRGNIPDGMLVRVSSISADTANAYTLHGRFINDFEAALPKNLRALLYGQGGPR
;
A
#
# COMPACT_ATOMS: atom_id res chain seq x y z
N MET A 1 -24.15 -48.41 17.33
CA MET A 1 -23.27 -47.28 17.67
C MET A 1 -24.13 -46.18 18.31
N ARG A 2 -24.06 -45.96 19.63
CA ARG A 2 -24.83 -44.88 20.29
C ARG A 2 -24.01 -43.59 20.20
N LEU A 3 -24.48 -42.59 19.44
CA LEU A 3 -23.84 -41.27 19.48
C LEU A 3 -24.00 -40.68 20.89
N SER A 4 -22.88 -40.32 21.50
CA SER A 4 -22.88 -39.63 22.79
C SER A 4 -23.47 -38.22 22.61
N VAL A 5 -24.15 -37.70 23.63
CA VAL A 5 -24.64 -36.30 23.67
C VAL A 5 -23.51 -35.31 23.34
N LYS A 6 -22.27 -35.63 23.77
CA LYS A 6 -21.07 -34.85 23.44
C LYS A 6 -20.81 -34.78 21.93
N SER A 7 -20.99 -35.89 21.22
CA SER A 7 -20.81 -35.98 19.76
C SER A 7 -21.87 -35.17 19.01
N LEU A 8 -23.12 -35.15 19.51
CA LEU A 8 -24.20 -34.32 18.94
C LEU A 8 -23.94 -32.83 19.14
N ILE A 9 -23.47 -32.41 20.33
CA ILE A 9 -23.10 -31.02 20.60
C ILE A 9 -21.96 -30.58 19.69
N LEU A 10 -20.92 -31.40 19.54
CA LEU A 10 -19.80 -31.09 18.65
C LEU A 10 -20.26 -30.97 17.19
N LEU A 11 -21.10 -31.89 16.72
CA LEU A 11 -21.65 -31.82 15.37
C LEU A 11 -22.46 -30.52 15.16
N ALA A 12 -23.30 -30.16 16.11
CA ALA A 12 -24.09 -28.92 16.04
C ALA A 12 -23.19 -27.68 16.01
N LEU A 13 -22.14 -27.62 16.84
CA LEU A 13 -21.17 -26.52 16.84
C LEU A 13 -20.40 -26.44 15.51
N MET A 14 -20.00 -27.58 14.94
CA MET A 14 -19.32 -27.63 13.64
C MET A 14 -20.22 -27.15 12.51
N LEU A 15 -21.48 -27.60 12.47
CA LEU A 15 -22.46 -27.17 11.47
C LEU A 15 -22.80 -25.68 11.61
N LEU A 16 -22.96 -25.19 12.85
CA LEU A 16 -23.17 -23.77 13.11
C LEU A 16 -21.96 -22.95 12.64
N SER A 17 -20.74 -23.40 12.93
CA SER A 17 -19.51 -22.73 12.50
C SER A 17 -19.39 -22.71 10.98
N ALA A 18 -19.70 -23.81 10.29
CA ALA A 18 -19.68 -23.88 8.83
C ALA A 18 -20.77 -22.99 8.19
N GLY A 19 -21.97 -22.98 8.76
CA GLY A 19 -23.06 -22.12 8.33
C GLY A 19 -22.73 -20.63 8.49
N LEU A 20 -22.20 -20.25 9.66
CA LEU A 20 -21.74 -18.89 9.93
C LEU A 20 -20.59 -18.48 9.01
N ALA A 21 -19.59 -19.34 8.80
CA ALA A 21 -18.46 -19.06 7.90
C ALA A 21 -18.92 -18.82 6.45
N THR A 22 -19.94 -19.55 6.00
CA THR A 22 -20.51 -19.39 4.67
C THR A 22 -21.34 -18.11 4.57
N ALA A 23 -22.19 -17.85 5.57
CA ALA A 23 -23.06 -16.67 5.60
C ALA A 23 -22.29 -15.34 5.78
N LEU A 24 -21.19 -15.35 6.53
CA LEU A 24 -20.33 -14.19 6.80
C LEU A 24 -19.22 -14.01 5.76
N ARG A 25 -19.17 -14.84 4.71
CA ARG A 25 -18.16 -14.70 3.65
C ARG A 25 -18.43 -13.40 2.87
N PRO A 26 -17.48 -12.45 2.83
CA PRO A 26 -17.67 -11.22 2.09
C PRO A 26 -17.68 -11.49 0.59
N THR A 27 -18.56 -10.80 -0.13
CA THR A 27 -18.76 -10.97 -1.58
C THR A 27 -18.72 -9.64 -2.33
N ASN A 28 -18.96 -8.52 -1.64
CA ASN A 28 -19.01 -7.20 -2.25
C ASN A 28 -17.61 -6.60 -2.33
N LYS A 29 -17.01 -6.49 -3.53
CA LYS A 29 -15.74 -5.79 -3.68
C LYS A 29 -15.95 -4.29 -3.66
N LEU A 30 -15.22 -3.58 -2.80
CA LEU A 30 -15.26 -2.11 -2.77
C LEU A 30 -14.68 -1.51 -4.07
N ALA A 31 -13.69 -2.16 -4.67
CA ALA A 31 -13.11 -1.73 -5.95
C ALA A 31 -14.15 -1.57 -7.06
N ASP A 32 -15.12 -2.50 -7.15
CA ASP A 32 -16.15 -2.50 -8.18
C ASP A 32 -17.12 -1.31 -8.05
N GLN A 33 -17.15 -0.67 -6.88
CA GLN A 33 -17.99 0.49 -6.58
C GLN A 33 -17.23 1.83 -6.74
N ARG A 34 -15.91 1.78 -6.94
CA ARG A 34 -15.10 2.99 -7.14
C ARG A 34 -15.13 3.43 -8.61
N PRO A 35 -14.99 4.75 -8.88
CA PRO A 35 -14.73 5.22 -10.22
C PRO A 35 -13.48 4.54 -10.80
N ALA A 36 -13.46 4.33 -12.12
CA ALA A 36 -12.28 3.79 -12.79
C ALA A 36 -11.06 4.67 -12.50
N ILE A 37 -10.06 4.07 -11.84
CA ILE A 37 -8.79 4.72 -11.53
C ILE A 37 -7.87 4.56 -12.74
N ASN A 38 -7.07 5.57 -13.06
CA ASN A 38 -5.97 5.45 -14.02
C ASN A 38 -4.81 6.32 -13.53
N PHE A 39 -3.83 5.69 -12.88
CA PHE A 39 -2.70 6.43 -12.30
C PHE A 39 -1.89 7.23 -13.31
N GLU A 40 -1.77 6.75 -14.56
CA GLU A 40 -0.99 7.48 -15.56
C GLU A 40 -1.58 8.85 -15.87
N THR A 41 -2.91 8.95 -15.89
CA THR A 41 -3.63 10.20 -16.15
C THR A 41 -3.88 11.02 -14.90
N MET A 42 -4.09 10.38 -13.75
CA MET A 42 -4.53 11.06 -12.53
C MET A 42 -3.36 11.54 -11.66
N ILE A 43 -2.18 10.94 -11.79
CA ILE A 43 -0.98 11.40 -11.10
C ILE A 43 -0.34 12.52 -11.93
N PRO A 44 -0.17 13.73 -11.36
CA PRO A 44 0.38 14.85 -12.11
C PRO A 44 1.84 14.58 -12.49
N LYS A 45 2.23 14.93 -13.72
CA LYS A 45 3.63 14.85 -14.17
C LYS A 45 4.51 15.97 -13.58
N SER A 46 3.90 16.99 -13.00
CA SER A 46 4.59 18.10 -12.36
C SER A 46 3.69 18.75 -11.32
N PHE A 47 4.26 19.15 -10.19
CA PHE A 47 3.55 19.82 -9.10
C PHE A 47 4.54 20.49 -8.16
N GLY A 48 4.21 21.68 -7.63
CA GLY A 48 5.15 22.44 -6.81
C GLY A 48 6.48 22.65 -7.56
N GLU A 49 7.59 22.27 -6.93
CA GLU A 49 8.93 22.28 -7.55
C GLU A 49 9.29 20.98 -8.31
N TRP A 50 8.43 19.97 -8.26
CA TRP A 50 8.71 18.63 -8.76
C TRP A 50 8.26 18.47 -10.21
N GLN A 51 9.14 17.87 -11.02
CA GLN A 51 8.86 17.49 -12.39
C GLN A 51 9.25 16.04 -12.63
N GLU A 52 8.41 15.29 -13.33
CA GLU A 52 8.70 13.94 -13.75
C GLU A 52 9.95 13.94 -14.63
N LEU A 53 10.97 13.21 -14.19
CA LEU A 53 12.12 12.90 -14.99
C LEU A 53 11.72 11.78 -15.95
N GLN A 54 11.53 12.14 -17.23
CA GLN A 54 11.29 11.16 -18.31
C GLN A 54 12.57 10.38 -18.60
N GLN A 55 12.93 9.47 -17.70
CA GLN A 55 13.83 8.38 -18.02
C GLN A 55 12.99 7.20 -18.46
N ALA A 56 13.45 6.48 -19.50
CA ALA A 56 12.86 5.21 -19.88
C ALA A 56 12.83 4.33 -18.64
N THR A 57 11.64 4.10 -18.09
CA THR A 57 11.40 3.06 -17.08
C THR A 57 12.14 1.83 -17.56
N ALA A 58 12.91 1.20 -16.68
CA ALA A 58 13.37 -0.16 -16.91
C ALA A 58 12.11 -1.00 -17.10
N GLN A 59 11.67 -1.15 -18.35
CA GLN A 59 10.50 -1.94 -18.70
C GLN A 59 10.79 -3.33 -18.15
N ILE A 60 9.80 -3.92 -17.49
CA ILE A 60 9.86 -5.34 -17.15
C ILE A 60 9.97 -6.08 -18.48
N ILE A 61 11.19 -6.48 -18.84
CA ILE A 61 11.51 -7.11 -20.12
C ILE A 61 10.99 -8.56 -20.11
N ASP A 62 10.95 -9.19 -18.94
CA ASP A 62 10.45 -10.57 -18.77
C ASP A 62 8.91 -10.64 -18.80
N PRO A 63 8.31 -11.28 -19.82
CA PRO A 63 6.87 -11.44 -19.94
C PRO A 63 6.23 -12.20 -18.76
N LYS A 64 6.93 -13.17 -18.16
CA LYS A 64 6.39 -13.95 -17.04
C LYS A 64 6.26 -13.11 -15.77
N GLN A 65 7.23 -12.24 -15.55
CA GLN A 65 7.19 -11.30 -14.43
C GLN A 65 6.06 -10.28 -14.60
N ARG A 66 5.81 -9.84 -15.85
CA ARG A 66 4.68 -8.95 -16.16
C ARG A 66 3.34 -9.60 -15.90
N GLU A 67 3.12 -10.82 -16.41
CA GLU A 67 1.88 -11.57 -16.17
C GLU A 67 1.62 -11.82 -14.68
N PHE A 68 2.67 -12.09 -13.90
CA PHE A 68 2.53 -12.26 -12.46
C PHE A 68 2.11 -10.96 -11.75
N ILE A 69 2.71 -9.82 -12.15
CA ILE A 69 2.35 -8.50 -11.61
C ILE A 69 0.90 -8.15 -11.97
N GLU A 70 0.48 -8.38 -13.21
CA GLU A 70 -0.89 -8.10 -13.68
C GLU A 70 -1.97 -8.99 -13.01
N LYS A 71 -1.59 -10.19 -12.55
CA LYS A 71 -2.51 -11.06 -11.77
C LYS A 71 -2.76 -10.56 -10.35
N ILE A 72 -1.81 -9.85 -9.76
CA ILE A 72 -1.89 -9.40 -8.36
C ILE A 72 -2.35 -7.94 -8.31
N TYR A 73 -1.72 -7.10 -9.11
CA TYR A 73 -1.94 -5.66 -9.11
C TYR A 73 -2.84 -5.27 -10.28
N LYS A 74 -3.93 -4.60 -9.95
CA LYS A 74 -4.82 -4.01 -10.95
C LYS A 74 -4.14 -2.86 -11.68
N GLN A 75 -3.38 -2.04 -10.95
CA GLN A 75 -2.57 -0.97 -11.50
C GLN A 75 -1.30 -0.78 -10.69
N THR A 76 -0.21 -0.46 -11.39
CA THR A 76 1.03 0.00 -10.77
C THR A 76 1.48 1.28 -11.47
N LEU A 77 2.13 2.17 -10.74
CA LEU A 77 2.81 3.34 -11.30
C LEU A 77 4.20 3.42 -10.68
N THR A 78 5.22 3.65 -11.50
CA THR A 78 6.55 4.01 -11.02
C THR A 78 7.00 5.26 -11.75
N ARG A 79 7.30 6.33 -11.02
CA ARG A 79 7.80 7.60 -11.56
C ARG A 79 8.97 8.11 -10.74
N THR A 80 9.89 8.79 -11.41
CA THR A 80 10.94 9.56 -10.73
C THR A 80 10.65 11.03 -10.92
N TYR A 81 10.59 11.78 -9.84
CA TYR A 81 10.49 13.23 -9.86
C TYR A 81 11.84 13.85 -9.52
N VAL A 82 12.13 14.99 -10.12
CA VAL A 82 13.28 15.83 -9.84
C VAL A 82 12.81 17.23 -9.51
N ASN A 83 13.45 17.88 -8.53
CA ASN A 83 13.20 19.29 -8.24
C ASN A 83 14.30 20.20 -8.80
N ALA A 84 14.14 21.51 -8.65
CA ALA A 84 15.09 22.51 -9.15
C ALA A 84 16.51 22.37 -8.56
N SER A 85 16.65 21.81 -7.35
CA SER A 85 17.96 21.54 -6.74
C SER A 85 18.61 20.23 -7.21
N GLY A 86 17.97 19.51 -8.14
CA GLY A 86 18.45 18.22 -8.65
C GLY A 86 18.18 17.03 -7.72
N ALA A 87 17.42 17.23 -6.63
CA ALA A 87 17.03 16.14 -5.73
C ALA A 87 16.02 15.23 -6.43
N ARG A 88 16.15 13.92 -6.24
CA ARG A 88 15.34 12.92 -6.94
C ARG A 88 14.53 12.08 -5.97
N ILE A 89 13.26 11.89 -6.28
CA ILE A 89 12.33 11.05 -5.55
C ILE A 89 11.73 10.01 -6.48
N MET A 90 11.80 8.74 -6.08
CA MET A 90 11.11 7.64 -6.75
C MET A 90 9.77 7.41 -6.05
N LEU A 91 8.68 7.61 -6.78
CA LEU A 91 7.33 7.28 -6.38
C LEU A 91 6.94 5.91 -6.97
N SER A 92 6.43 5.02 -6.12
CA SER A 92 5.80 3.78 -6.55
C SER A 92 4.42 3.63 -5.92
N LEU A 93 3.43 3.36 -6.75
CA LEU A 93 2.05 3.08 -6.37
C LEU A 93 1.71 1.65 -6.82
N ALA A 94 1.10 0.87 -5.95
CA ALA A 94 0.63 -0.47 -6.26
C ALA A 94 -0.77 -0.69 -5.71
N TYR A 95 -1.73 -0.93 -6.61
CA TYR A 95 -3.15 -1.05 -6.29
C TYR A 95 -3.65 -2.46 -6.55
N VAL A 96 -4.40 -2.99 -5.60
CA VAL A 96 -5.07 -4.31 -5.68
C VAL A 96 -6.57 -4.14 -5.43
N GLU A 97 -7.41 -4.80 -6.24
CA GLU A 97 -8.87 -4.76 -6.08
C GLU A 97 -9.36 -5.64 -4.92
N ASN A 98 -8.49 -6.52 -4.40
CA ASN A 98 -8.80 -7.46 -3.34
C ASN A 98 -7.64 -7.51 -2.32
N GLN A 99 -7.77 -6.74 -1.25
CA GLN A 99 -6.82 -6.71 -0.14
C GLN A 99 -7.17 -7.80 0.90
N SER A 100 -7.09 -9.06 0.48
CA SER A 100 -7.15 -10.25 1.36
C SER A 100 -5.75 -10.80 1.65
N ASP A 101 -5.64 -11.76 2.56
CA ASP A 101 -4.36 -12.40 2.88
C ASP A 101 -3.68 -13.06 1.65
N SER A 102 -4.47 -13.45 0.64
CA SER A 102 -3.96 -14.10 -0.58
C SER A 102 -3.59 -13.13 -1.71
N PHE A 103 -4.08 -11.89 -1.70
CA PHE A 103 -3.99 -10.94 -2.82
C PHE A 103 -3.58 -9.52 -2.42
N GLY A 104 -3.13 -9.35 -1.17
CA GLY A 104 -2.77 -8.05 -0.63
C GLY A 104 -1.46 -7.48 -1.15
N VAL A 105 -1.30 -6.16 -1.05
CA VAL A 105 -0.03 -5.48 -1.35
C VAL A 105 1.12 -6.03 -0.50
N HIS A 106 2.24 -6.35 -1.16
CA HIS A 106 3.43 -6.82 -0.47
C HIS A 106 4.23 -5.64 0.08
N LEU A 107 4.63 -5.72 1.35
CA LEU A 107 5.40 -4.65 1.98
C LEU A 107 6.85 -4.65 1.48
N PRO A 108 7.51 -3.46 1.40
CA PRO A 108 8.92 -3.35 1.03
C PRO A 108 9.84 -4.26 1.85
N GLU A 109 9.51 -4.50 3.12
CA GLU A 109 10.29 -5.37 4.01
C GLU A 109 10.43 -6.81 3.53
N VAL A 110 9.46 -7.28 2.74
CA VAL A 110 9.42 -8.65 2.26
C VAL A 110 10.08 -8.71 0.88
N CYS A 111 9.78 -7.74 0.02
CA CYS A 111 10.26 -7.75 -1.36
C CYS A 111 11.73 -7.34 -1.51
N TYR A 112 12.22 -6.41 -0.70
CA TYR A 112 13.62 -5.92 -0.82
C TYR A 112 14.65 -7.01 -0.46
N PRO A 113 14.51 -7.79 0.63
CA PRO A 113 15.44 -8.87 0.94
C PRO A 113 15.42 -9.98 -0.12
N ALA A 114 14.25 -10.27 -0.70
CA ALA A 114 14.13 -11.22 -1.81
C ALA A 114 14.90 -10.76 -3.07
N GLN A 115 15.14 -9.45 -3.22
CA GLN A 115 15.97 -8.86 -4.28
C GLN A 115 17.44 -8.67 -3.86
N GLY A 116 17.83 -9.18 -2.68
CA GLY A 116 19.20 -9.12 -2.16
C GLY A 116 19.54 -7.86 -1.36
N PHE A 117 18.58 -6.97 -1.08
CA PHE A 117 18.83 -5.80 -0.24
C PHE A 117 18.91 -6.16 1.25
N GLN A 118 19.82 -5.52 1.96
CA GLN A 118 19.87 -5.54 3.42
C GLN A 118 19.00 -4.42 3.97
N ILE A 119 18.13 -4.74 4.94
CA ILE A 119 17.28 -3.75 5.61
C ILE A 119 17.91 -3.32 6.92
N SER A 120 17.89 -2.02 7.19
CA SER A 120 18.31 -1.40 8.44
C SER A 120 17.35 -0.26 8.82
N ASP A 121 17.44 0.22 10.07
CA ASP A 121 16.76 1.42 10.56
C ASP A 121 15.25 1.44 10.28
N ARG A 122 14.60 0.33 10.61
CA ARG A 122 13.16 0.16 10.44
C ARG A 122 12.40 0.75 11.63
N PHE A 123 11.50 1.69 11.38
CA PHE A 123 10.63 2.28 12.40
C PHE A 123 9.35 2.85 11.79
N SER A 124 8.32 3.03 12.61
CA SER A 124 7.09 3.74 12.22
C SER A 124 7.13 5.17 12.76
N THR A 125 6.64 6.11 11.97
CA THR A 125 6.53 7.53 12.34
C THR A 125 5.30 8.15 11.71
N GLN A 126 5.08 9.45 11.91
CA GLN A 126 4.03 10.20 11.24
C GLN A 126 4.63 11.32 10.40
N VAL A 127 4.14 11.47 9.17
CA VAL A 127 4.42 12.61 8.31
C VAL A 127 3.21 13.52 8.34
N LYS A 128 3.40 14.75 8.84
CA LYS A 128 2.37 15.78 8.84
C LYS A 128 2.38 16.51 7.51
N THR A 129 1.20 16.63 6.90
CA THR A 129 0.93 17.50 5.76
C THR A 129 -0.01 18.63 6.20
N ALA A 130 -0.34 19.54 5.29
CA ALA A 130 -1.32 20.59 5.57
C ALA A 130 -2.70 20.02 5.97
N ASP A 131 -3.11 18.88 5.40
CA ASP A 131 -4.45 18.34 5.54
C ASP A 131 -4.57 17.23 6.60
N ARG A 132 -3.48 16.49 6.89
CA ARG A 132 -3.54 15.31 7.78
C ARG A 132 -2.19 14.89 8.38
N SER A 133 -2.24 13.91 9.27
CA SER A 133 -1.06 13.16 9.73
C SER A 133 -1.09 11.75 9.16
N ILE A 134 -0.06 11.37 8.41
CA ILE A 134 0.04 10.10 7.69
C ILE A 134 0.92 9.16 8.50
N PRO A 135 0.45 7.98 8.94
CA PRO A 135 1.32 6.96 9.50
C PRO A 135 2.22 6.40 8.39
N VAL A 136 3.53 6.47 8.59
CA VAL A 136 4.53 6.07 7.60
C VAL A 136 5.51 5.09 8.23
N GLY A 137 5.68 3.95 7.58
CA GLY A 137 6.80 3.05 7.82
C GLY A 137 8.05 3.59 7.13
N ARG A 138 9.16 3.66 7.86
CA ARG A 138 10.48 4.04 7.34
C ARG A 138 11.45 2.89 7.49
N MET A 139 12.35 2.77 6.52
CA MET A 139 13.43 1.79 6.52
C MET A 139 14.51 2.23 5.53
N VAL A 140 15.72 1.74 5.74
CA VAL A 140 16.84 1.92 4.81
C VAL A 140 17.15 0.57 4.17
N ALA A 141 17.13 0.52 2.84
CA ALA A 141 17.55 -0.64 2.08
C ALA A 141 18.93 -0.40 1.47
N LYS A 142 19.85 -1.36 1.60
CA LYS A 142 21.23 -1.28 1.09
C LYS A 142 21.54 -2.42 0.14
N LEU A 143 22.16 -2.11 -1.00
CA LEU A 143 22.67 -3.09 -1.96
C LEU A 143 23.99 -2.58 -2.54
N GLY A 144 25.11 -3.14 -2.08
CA GLY A 144 26.44 -2.62 -2.43
C GLY A 144 26.61 -1.16 -2.02
N ALA A 145 26.94 -0.29 -2.99
CA ALA A 145 27.05 1.16 -2.77
C ALA A 145 25.71 1.90 -2.76
N ARG A 146 24.61 1.25 -3.13
CA ARG A 146 23.27 1.87 -3.14
C ARG A 146 22.71 1.89 -1.72
N VAL A 147 22.44 3.08 -1.19
CA VAL A 147 21.69 3.30 0.04
C VAL A 147 20.37 3.98 -0.33
N GLU A 148 19.27 3.31 0.01
CA GLU A 148 17.92 3.76 -0.34
C GLU A 148 17.07 3.91 0.93
N PRO A 149 16.95 5.14 1.47
CA PRO A 149 15.92 5.46 2.44
C PRO A 149 14.53 5.33 1.80
N ILE A 150 13.59 4.73 2.51
CA ILE A 150 12.24 4.43 2.03
C ILE A 150 11.23 4.92 3.05
N SER A 151 10.17 5.56 2.57
CA SER A 151 8.97 5.90 3.31
C SER A 151 7.78 5.27 2.60
N TYR A 152 6.96 4.50 3.30
CA TYR A 152 5.81 3.85 2.69
C TYR A 152 4.63 3.80 3.66
N TRP A 153 3.43 3.70 3.11
CA TRP A 153 2.21 3.47 3.87
C TRP A 153 1.22 2.67 3.03
N VAL A 154 0.24 2.09 3.71
CA VAL A 154 -0.78 1.26 3.07
C VAL A 154 -2.16 1.81 3.41
N THR A 155 -3.07 1.76 2.44
CA THR A 155 -4.50 1.93 2.67
C THR A 155 -5.23 0.61 2.46
N VAL A 156 -6.29 0.40 3.23
CA VAL A 156 -7.20 -0.75 3.15
C VAL A 156 -8.61 -0.20 3.08
N GLY A 157 -9.27 -0.34 1.93
CA GLY A 157 -10.49 0.40 1.68
C GLY A 157 -10.22 1.90 1.78
N ASP A 158 -10.91 2.57 2.70
CA ASP A 158 -10.75 4.00 2.95
C ASP A 158 -9.90 4.31 4.20
N SER A 159 -9.25 3.30 4.81
CA SER A 159 -8.49 3.45 6.05
C SER A 159 -6.98 3.46 5.80
N LEU A 160 -6.27 4.43 6.38
CA LEU A 160 -4.81 4.39 6.53
C LEU A 160 -4.44 3.40 7.63
N VAL A 161 -3.54 2.47 7.34
CA VAL A 161 -3.10 1.47 8.32
C VAL A 161 -1.62 1.66 8.66
N ALA A 162 -1.32 1.78 9.96
CA ALA A 162 0.02 2.06 10.46
C ALA A 162 0.83 0.78 10.74
N SER A 163 0.14 -0.33 11.00
CA SER A 163 0.76 -1.62 11.33
C SER A 163 0.06 -2.79 10.63
N SER A 164 0.73 -3.94 10.61
CA SER A 164 0.14 -5.20 10.11
C SER A 164 -1.07 -5.65 10.93
N THR A 165 -1.10 -5.33 12.22
CA THR A 165 -2.24 -5.59 13.11
C THR A 165 -3.42 -4.70 12.74
N ASP A 166 -3.21 -3.40 12.54
CA ASP A 166 -4.26 -2.46 12.11
C ASP A 166 -4.88 -2.91 10.78
N ARG A 167 -4.04 -3.36 9.85
CA ARG A 167 -4.48 -3.93 8.57
C ARG A 167 -5.43 -5.11 8.76
N LYS A 168 -5.10 -6.06 9.64
CA LYS A 168 -5.96 -7.22 9.92
C LYS A 168 -7.28 -6.81 10.58
N VAL A 169 -7.25 -5.84 11.49
CA VAL A 169 -8.44 -5.30 12.13
C VAL A 169 -9.36 -4.64 11.09
N GLU A 170 -8.81 -3.82 10.19
CA GLU A 170 -9.59 -3.18 9.12
C GLU A 170 -10.15 -4.20 8.11
N GLN A 171 -9.37 -5.22 7.75
CA GLN A 171 -9.85 -6.32 6.91
C GLN A 171 -11.03 -7.05 7.57
N MET A 172 -10.92 -7.36 8.87
CA MET A 172 -11.98 -8.03 9.62
C MET A 172 -13.24 -7.16 9.72
N ARG A 173 -13.09 -5.86 9.98
CA ARG A 173 -14.21 -4.90 10.00
C ARG A 173 -14.95 -4.86 8.67
N ASN A 174 -14.23 -4.84 7.56
CA ASN A 174 -14.84 -4.88 6.23
C ASN A 174 -15.51 -6.24 5.96
N ALA A 175 -14.87 -7.35 6.33
CA ALA A 175 -15.42 -8.69 6.14
C ALA A 175 -16.74 -8.88 6.90
N ILE A 176 -16.84 -8.39 8.15
CA ILE A 176 -18.08 -8.40 8.95
C ILE A 176 -19.19 -7.60 8.27
N ARG A 177 -18.84 -6.54 7.52
CA ARG A 177 -19.79 -5.75 6.72
C ARG A 177 -20.12 -6.38 5.35
N GLY A 178 -19.61 -7.57 5.06
CA GLY A 178 -19.78 -8.25 3.77
C GLY A 178 -18.91 -7.70 2.64
N ASN A 179 -17.95 -6.82 2.96
CA ASN A 179 -17.12 -6.12 1.99
C ASN A 179 -15.72 -6.74 1.88
N ILE A 180 -15.22 -6.82 0.65
CA ILE A 180 -13.83 -7.11 0.32
C ILE A 180 -13.17 -5.75 0.05
N PRO A 181 -12.29 -5.27 0.95
CA PRO A 181 -11.63 -3.99 0.74
C PRO A 181 -10.59 -4.12 -0.36
N ASP A 182 -10.37 -3.03 -1.09
CA ASP A 182 -9.21 -2.87 -1.94
C ASP A 182 -8.00 -2.37 -1.13
N GLY A 183 -6.84 -2.28 -1.77
CA GLY A 183 -5.62 -1.89 -1.09
C GLY A 183 -4.67 -1.10 -1.97
N MET A 184 -3.98 -0.15 -1.35
CA MET A 184 -2.91 0.62 -1.98
C MET A 184 -1.64 0.53 -1.15
N LEU A 185 -0.51 0.34 -1.82
CA LEU A 185 0.81 0.65 -1.27
C LEU A 185 1.33 1.90 -1.96
N VAL A 186 1.68 2.91 -1.17
CA VAL A 186 2.43 4.08 -1.63
C VAL A 186 3.83 4.01 -1.07
N ARG A 187 4.83 4.14 -1.94
CA ARG A 187 6.25 4.16 -1.57
C ARG A 187 6.91 5.40 -2.16
N VAL A 188 7.61 6.12 -1.31
CA VAL A 188 8.49 7.25 -1.63
C VAL A 188 9.91 6.87 -1.22
N SER A 189 10.85 6.86 -2.15
CA SER A 189 12.25 6.59 -1.86
C SER A 189 13.21 7.49 -2.61
N SER A 190 14.45 7.57 -2.13
CA SER A 190 15.55 8.32 -2.74
C SER A 190 16.85 7.52 -2.59
N ILE A 191 17.87 7.85 -3.36
CA ILE A 191 19.21 7.25 -3.20
C ILE A 191 20.07 8.27 -2.45
N SER A 192 20.39 7.98 -1.20
CA SER A 192 21.16 8.89 -0.34
C SER A 192 21.78 8.12 0.82
N ALA A 193 23.05 8.39 1.12
CA ALA A 193 23.69 7.94 2.35
C ALA A 193 23.24 8.76 3.59
N ASP A 194 22.82 10.01 3.38
CA ASP A 194 22.23 10.86 4.42
C ASP A 194 20.73 10.54 4.53
N THR A 195 20.39 9.67 5.48
CA THR A 195 19.04 9.16 5.70
C THR A 195 18.13 10.22 6.33
N ALA A 196 18.66 11.09 7.18
CA ALA A 196 17.89 12.12 7.87
C ALA A 196 17.44 13.23 6.90
N ASN A 197 18.35 13.70 6.05
CA ASN A 197 18.00 14.65 5.00
C ASN A 197 17.05 14.02 3.97
N ALA A 198 17.27 12.76 3.58
CA ALA A 198 16.36 12.04 2.68
C ALA A 198 14.93 11.96 3.24
N TYR A 199 14.76 11.64 4.52
CA TYR A 199 13.44 11.60 5.15
C TYR A 199 12.77 12.98 5.28
N THR A 200 13.56 14.03 5.43
CA THR A 200 13.06 15.42 5.37
C THR A 200 12.56 15.74 3.96
N LEU A 201 13.32 15.37 2.93
CA LEU A 201 12.95 15.52 1.53
C LEU A 201 11.66 14.74 1.19
N HIS A 202 11.55 13.50 1.69
CA HIS A 202 10.34 12.69 1.53
C HIS A 202 9.13 13.39 2.13
N GLY A 203 9.26 13.99 3.31
CA GLY A 203 8.17 14.74 3.95
C GLY A 203 7.66 15.90 3.10
N ARG A 204 8.58 16.70 2.53
CA ARG A 204 8.23 17.79 1.61
C ARG A 204 7.54 17.27 0.36
N PHE A 205 8.12 16.27 -0.28
CA PHE A 205 7.53 15.62 -1.45
C PHE A 205 6.11 15.11 -1.16
N ILE A 206 5.90 14.40 -0.05
CA ILE A 206 4.59 13.86 0.33
C ILE A 206 3.56 14.97 0.53
N ASN A 207 3.94 16.08 1.17
CA ASN A 207 3.08 17.24 1.37
C ASN A 207 2.67 17.89 0.04
N ASP A 208 3.65 18.16 -0.84
CA ASP A 208 3.39 18.80 -2.13
C ASP A 208 2.58 17.89 -3.05
N PHE A 209 2.87 16.58 -3.00
CA PHE A 209 2.16 15.56 -3.75
C PHE A 209 0.70 15.45 -3.31
N GLU A 210 0.42 15.42 -2.00
CA GLU A 210 -0.96 15.40 -1.50
C GLU A 210 -1.74 16.63 -1.99
N ALA A 211 -1.13 17.83 -1.89
CA ALA A 211 -1.75 19.07 -2.30
C ALA A 211 -2.11 19.10 -3.80
N ALA A 212 -1.34 18.41 -4.64
CA ALA A 212 -1.54 18.36 -6.08
C ALA A 212 -2.57 17.33 -6.56
N LEU A 213 -2.97 16.39 -5.70
CA LEU A 213 -3.86 15.31 -6.09
C LEU A 213 -5.34 15.74 -6.08
N PRO A 214 -6.17 15.21 -6.99
CA PRO A 214 -7.61 15.42 -6.95
C PRO A 214 -8.22 14.71 -5.72
N LYS A 215 -9.32 15.26 -5.18
CA LYS A 215 -9.91 14.82 -3.90
C LYS A 215 -10.26 13.32 -3.86
N ASN A 216 -10.79 12.79 -4.95
CA ASN A 216 -11.14 11.37 -5.08
C ASN A 216 -9.91 10.45 -4.96
N LEU A 217 -8.76 10.89 -5.47
CA LEU A 217 -7.53 10.12 -5.41
C LEU A 217 -6.84 10.24 -4.04
N ARG A 218 -6.99 11.39 -3.36
CA ARG A 218 -6.50 11.53 -1.98
C ARG A 218 -7.12 10.51 -1.04
N ALA A 219 -8.42 10.24 -1.17
CA ALA A 219 -9.10 9.23 -0.36
C ALA A 219 -8.52 7.83 -0.57
N LEU A 220 -8.16 7.48 -1.81
CA LEU A 220 -7.55 6.18 -2.12
C LEU A 220 -6.11 6.08 -1.58
N LEU A 221 -5.30 7.12 -1.77
CA LEU A 221 -3.87 7.10 -1.43
C LEU A 221 -3.63 7.36 0.07
N TYR A 222 -4.49 8.12 0.74
CA TYR A 222 -4.30 8.58 2.11
C TYR A 222 -5.51 8.28 3.00
N GLY A 223 -6.47 7.45 2.56
CA GLY A 223 -7.69 7.18 3.31
C GLY A 223 -8.62 8.40 3.44
N GLN A 224 -9.79 8.19 4.04
CA GLN A 224 -10.71 9.24 4.47
C GLN A 224 -10.45 9.55 5.94
N GLY A 225 -9.57 10.53 6.23
CA GLY A 225 -9.36 11.06 7.58
C GLY A 225 -8.60 10.13 8.52
N GLY A 226 -7.34 10.47 8.81
CA GLY A 226 -6.65 9.98 10.01
C GLY A 226 -7.32 10.53 11.27
N PRO A 227 -7.11 9.91 12.45
CA PRO A 227 -7.90 10.17 13.65
C PRO A 227 -7.89 11.66 14.01
N ARG A 228 -9.07 12.19 14.35
CA ARG A 228 -9.21 13.43 15.09
C ARG A 228 -8.51 13.33 16.44
#